data_AF-A0A3D2A0R4-F1
#
_entry.id   AF-A0A3D2A0R4-F1
#
_cell.length_a   1.000
_cell.length_b   1.000
_cell.length_c   1.000
_cell.angle_alpha   90.00
_cell.angle_beta   90.00
_cell.angle_gamma   90.00
#
_symmetry.space_group_name_H-M   'P 1'
#
loop_
_entity.id
_entity.type
_entity.pdbx_description
1 polymer ?
#
loop_
_entity_poly.entity_id
_entity_poly.type
_entity_poly.pdbx_seq_one_letter_code
_entity_poly.pdbx_strand_id
1 'polypeptide(L)'
;MPFATPMIFSNWLLEVSGVALLRFHLRTLLRGVWGRPALIVQQVTPASDIPKLARNARWLLLGYVLLAYAIIGLEQTWLWWYLVLPRLLGAPVMLLFTLIQHVEMAEDSPSIIESTRSFKSNWLGRFLYCNMNYHIEHHIYLAVPFYNLPKLGALLADQLPEPDPGFWRTNWQVLSVVIRRSLGRNSEAASIRQAPHMITRGKVGKISGATML
;
A
#
# COMPACT_ATOMS: atom_id res chain seq x y z
N MET A 1 5.24 0.58 1.64
CA MET A 1 4.54 -0.71 1.85
C MET A 1 5.56 -1.83 1.71
N PRO A 2 5.46 -2.93 2.47
CA PRO A 2 6.52 -3.91 2.54
C PRO A 2 6.35 -5.02 1.49
N PHE A 3 5.99 -4.70 0.26
CA PHE A 3 5.90 -5.74 -0.76
C PHE A 3 7.26 -5.97 -1.40
N ALA A 4 7.71 -7.23 -1.39
CA ALA A 4 8.93 -7.61 -2.10
C ALA A 4 8.72 -7.51 -3.61
N THR A 5 9.59 -6.75 -4.24
CA THR A 5 9.65 -6.45 -5.66
C THR A 5 10.86 -7.14 -6.31
N PRO A 6 10.77 -7.45 -7.61
CA PRO A 6 9.57 -7.42 -8.42
C PRO A 6 8.54 -8.43 -7.90
N MET A 7 7.27 -8.02 -7.86
CA MET A 7 6.22 -8.77 -7.16
C MET A 7 5.86 -10.06 -7.92
N ILE A 8 5.83 -11.18 -7.22
CA ILE A 8 5.31 -12.46 -7.74
C ILE A 8 3.89 -12.72 -7.21
N PHE A 9 3.18 -13.66 -7.84
CA PHE A 9 1.78 -13.96 -7.49
C PHE A 9 1.54 -14.28 -6.01
N SER A 10 2.44 -15.02 -5.36
CA SER A 10 2.30 -15.32 -3.92
C SER A 10 2.39 -14.07 -3.05
N ASN A 11 3.26 -13.13 -3.41
CA ASN A 11 3.40 -11.85 -2.70
C ASN A 11 2.13 -11.02 -2.93
N TRP A 12 1.69 -10.90 -4.19
CA TRP A 12 0.45 -10.21 -4.53
C TRP A 12 -0.75 -10.73 -3.73
N LEU A 13 -0.91 -12.05 -3.61
CA LEU A 13 -2.01 -12.66 -2.86
C LEU A 13 -1.92 -12.36 -1.36
N LEU A 14 -0.72 -12.41 -0.78
CA LEU A 14 -0.49 -12.06 0.63
C LEU A 14 -0.74 -10.57 0.91
N GLU A 15 -0.44 -9.70 -0.05
CA GLU A 15 -0.70 -8.27 0.05
C GLU A 15 -2.19 -7.96 -0.09
N VAL A 16 -2.86 -8.42 -1.15
CA VAL A 16 -4.29 -8.15 -1.37
C VAL A 16 -5.17 -8.73 -0.28
N SER A 17 -4.81 -9.88 0.30
CA SER A 17 -5.54 -10.43 1.46
C SER A 17 -5.39 -9.59 2.74
N GLY A 18 -4.43 -8.66 2.79
CA GLY A 18 -4.13 -7.84 3.95
C GLY A 18 -3.38 -8.57 5.07
N VAL A 19 -3.08 -9.87 4.89
CA VAL A 19 -2.35 -10.67 5.88
C VAL A 19 -0.92 -10.16 6.06
N ALA A 20 -0.24 -9.80 4.97
CA ALA A 20 1.11 -9.23 5.03
C ALA A 20 1.11 -7.91 5.81
N LEU A 21 0.17 -7.00 5.49
CA LEU A 21 0.03 -5.70 6.15
C LEU A 21 -0.31 -5.84 7.64
N LEU A 22 -1.23 -6.75 7.99
CA LEU A 22 -1.58 -7.02 9.39
C LEU A 22 -0.35 -7.50 10.18
N ARG A 23 0.40 -8.46 9.63
CA ARG A 23 1.63 -8.97 10.25
C ARG A 23 2.67 -7.87 10.44
N PHE A 24 2.84 -7.00 9.44
CA PHE A 24 3.76 -5.86 9.51
C PHE A 24 3.35 -4.89 10.62
N HIS A 25 2.09 -4.43 10.66
CA HIS A 25 1.63 -3.49 11.67
C HIS A 25 1.68 -4.05 13.09
N LEU A 26 1.31 -5.33 13.28
CA LEU A 26 1.39 -5.98 14.58
C LEU A 26 2.83 -6.03 15.08
N ARG A 27 3.78 -6.44 14.21
CA ARG A 27 5.20 -6.47 14.58
C ARG A 27 5.75 -5.08 14.87
N THR A 28 5.43 -4.09 14.05
CA THR A 28 5.86 -2.70 14.26
C THR A 28 5.34 -2.14 15.58
N LEU A 29 4.08 -2.41 15.92
CA LEU A 29 3.49 -2.01 17.20
C LEU A 29 4.21 -2.70 18.37
N LEU A 30 4.31 -4.02 18.35
CA LEU A 30 4.93 -4.79 19.43
C LEU A 30 6.40 -4.43 19.62
N ARG A 31 7.17 -4.28 18.55
CA ARG A 31 8.56 -3.80 18.62
C ARG A 31 8.65 -2.37 19.14
N GLY A 32 7.73 -1.50 18.71
CA GLY A 32 7.64 -0.12 19.14
C GLY A 32 7.42 0.02 20.64
N VAL A 33 6.51 -0.77 21.24
CA VAL A 33 6.21 -0.72 22.68
C VAL A 33 7.47 -0.99 23.54
N TRP A 34 8.39 -1.84 23.05
CA TRP A 34 9.65 -2.20 23.71
C TRP A 34 10.79 -1.22 23.38
N GLY A 35 10.51 -0.18 22.59
CA GLY A 35 11.52 0.80 22.17
C GLY A 35 12.58 0.22 21.22
N ARG A 36 12.28 -0.88 20.54
CA ARG A 36 13.20 -1.58 19.63
C ARG A 36 12.57 -1.71 18.24
N PRO A 37 12.28 -0.58 17.55
CA PRO A 37 11.61 -0.61 16.25
C PRO A 37 12.44 -1.37 15.21
N ALA A 38 11.77 -1.88 14.17
CA ALA A 38 12.45 -2.57 13.07
C ALA A 38 13.47 -1.67 12.35
N LEU A 39 14.47 -2.26 11.69
CA LEU A 39 15.54 -1.53 11.01
C LEU A 39 15.02 -0.46 10.04
N ILE A 40 14.02 -0.79 9.24
CA ILE A 40 13.41 0.16 8.28
C ILE A 40 12.84 1.40 8.99
N VAL A 41 12.25 1.22 10.17
CA VAL A 41 11.70 2.34 10.96
C VAL A 41 12.84 3.18 11.53
N GLN A 42 13.95 2.57 11.95
CA GLN A 42 15.14 3.29 12.41
C GLN A 42 15.81 4.09 11.28
N GLN A 43 15.77 3.60 10.05
CA GLN A 43 16.35 4.29 8.89
C GLN A 43 15.59 5.57 8.50
N VAL A 44 14.28 5.62 8.77
CA VAL A 44 13.41 6.75 8.38
C VAL A 44 12.96 7.62 9.56
N THR A 45 13.30 7.25 10.80
CA THR A 45 12.91 7.98 12.01
C THR A 45 14.15 8.55 12.69
N PRO A 46 14.21 9.86 12.97
CA PRO A 46 15.32 10.45 13.74
C PRO A 46 15.50 9.73 15.09
N ALA A 47 16.76 9.49 15.47
CA ALA A 47 17.09 8.78 16.71
C ALA A 47 16.46 9.44 17.95
N SER A 48 16.35 10.76 17.97
CA SER A 48 15.70 11.56 19.03
C SER A 48 14.20 11.30 19.18
N ASP A 49 13.53 10.78 18.15
CA ASP A 49 12.09 10.54 18.14
C ASP A 49 11.72 9.09 18.46
N ILE A 50 12.69 8.17 18.54
CA ILE A 50 12.46 6.76 18.92
C ILE A 50 11.77 6.63 20.29
N PRO A 51 12.12 7.40 21.34
CA PRO A 51 11.37 7.37 22.60
C PRO A 51 9.90 7.82 22.47
N LYS A 52 9.63 8.81 21.60
CA LYS A 52 8.26 9.28 21.33
C LYS A 52 7.46 8.21 20.60
N LEU A 53 8.06 7.55 19.61
CA LEU A 53 7.47 6.40 18.92
C LEU A 53 7.09 5.30 19.91
N ALA A 54 7.99 4.95 20.83
CA ALA A 54 7.75 3.91 21.83
C ALA A 54 6.61 4.28 22.80
N ARG A 55 6.55 5.54 23.22
CA ARG A 55 5.45 6.06 24.04
C ARG A 55 4.11 5.96 23.30
N ASN A 56 4.06 6.37 22.03
CA ASN A 56 2.84 6.31 21.24
C ASN A 56 2.40 4.85 20.99
N ALA A 57 3.35 3.95 20.76
CA ALA A 57 3.08 2.51 20.63
C ALA A 57 2.45 1.93 21.91
N ARG A 58 2.93 2.33 23.10
CA ARG A 58 2.34 1.93 24.39
C ARG A 58 0.91 2.42 24.56
N TRP A 59 0.64 3.68 24.22
CA TRP A 59 -0.71 4.22 24.26
C TRP A 59 -1.65 3.52 23.28
N LEU A 60 -1.18 3.21 22.08
CA LEU A 60 -1.96 2.46 21.10
C LEU A 60 -2.25 1.03 21.59
N LEU A 61 -1.26 0.35 22.19
CA LEU A 61 -1.46 -0.96 22.80
C LEU A 61 -2.46 -0.91 23.95
N LEU A 62 -2.37 0.10 24.82
CA LEU A 62 -3.33 0.31 25.90
C LEU A 62 -4.75 0.47 25.33
N GLY A 63 -4.91 1.25 24.25
CA GLY A 63 -6.20 1.39 23.55
C GLY A 63 -6.76 0.04 23.08
N TYR A 64 -5.91 -0.83 22.49
CA TYR A 64 -6.33 -2.19 22.11
C TYR A 64 -6.69 -3.08 23.30
N VAL A 65 -5.96 -2.97 24.42
CA VAL A 65 -6.28 -3.71 25.65
C VAL A 65 -7.61 -3.26 26.23
N LEU A 66 -7.86 -1.95 26.29
CA LEU A 66 -9.13 -1.39 26.77
C LEU A 66 -10.29 -1.78 25.86
N LEU A 67 -10.08 -1.78 24.54
CA LEU A 67 -11.07 -2.27 23.59
C LEU A 67 -11.37 -3.76 23.80
N ALA A 68 -10.34 -4.61 23.94
CA ALA A 68 -10.53 -6.03 24.22
C ALA A 68 -11.28 -6.25 25.55
N TYR A 69 -10.96 -5.46 26.57
CA TYR A 69 -11.69 -5.48 27.85
C TYR A 69 -13.15 -5.05 27.70
N ALA A 70 -13.45 -3.99 26.94
CA ALA A 70 -14.84 -3.60 26.68
C ALA A 70 -15.63 -4.71 25.99
N ILE A 71 -14.99 -5.42 25.06
CA ILE A 71 -15.67 -6.47 24.31
C ILE A 71 -15.91 -7.72 25.15
N ILE A 72 -14.89 -8.17 25.89
CA ILE A 72 -14.92 -9.44 26.64
C ILE A 72 -15.44 -9.22 28.06
N GLY A 73 -14.86 -8.26 28.78
CA GLY A 73 -15.15 -7.99 30.19
C GLY A 73 -16.43 -7.20 30.43
N LEU A 74 -16.84 -6.34 29.49
CA LEU A 74 -18.11 -5.60 29.55
C LEU A 74 -19.17 -6.16 28.57
N GLU A 75 -18.89 -7.33 27.98
CA GLU A 75 -19.78 -8.07 27.08
C GLU A 75 -20.29 -7.27 25.86
N GLN A 76 -19.54 -6.24 25.43
CA GLN A 76 -19.89 -5.42 24.26
C GLN A 76 -19.52 -6.13 22.95
N THR A 77 -20.04 -7.33 22.73
CA THR A 77 -19.71 -8.21 21.60
C THR A 77 -20.04 -7.61 20.23
N TRP A 78 -20.98 -6.65 20.16
CA TRP A 78 -21.31 -5.93 18.92
C TRP A 78 -20.10 -5.14 18.36
N LEU A 79 -19.17 -4.70 19.21
CA LEU A 79 -17.95 -4.01 18.80
C LEU A 79 -17.03 -4.92 17.97
N TRP A 80 -17.03 -6.24 18.21
CA TRP A 80 -16.30 -7.18 17.34
C TRP A 80 -16.81 -7.08 15.90
N TRP A 81 -18.12 -7.18 15.71
CA TRP A 81 -18.73 -7.13 14.38
C TRP A 81 -18.55 -5.76 13.73
N TYR A 82 -18.77 -4.70 14.49
CA TYR A 82 -18.62 -3.32 14.02
C TYR A 82 -17.20 -3.01 13.52
N LEU A 83 -16.16 -3.57 14.15
CA LEU A 83 -14.77 -3.31 13.79
C LEU A 83 -14.21 -4.30 12.77
N VAL A 84 -14.50 -5.59 12.94
CA VAL A 84 -13.90 -6.66 12.14
C VAL A 84 -14.56 -6.79 10.78
N LEU A 85 -15.90 -6.70 10.70
CA LEU A 85 -16.60 -6.93 9.44
C LEU A 85 -16.25 -5.89 8.36
N PRO A 86 -16.27 -4.56 8.62
CA PRO A 86 -15.86 -3.58 7.63
C PRO A 86 -14.39 -3.74 7.23
N ARG A 87 -13.53 -4.17 8.16
CA ARG A 87 -12.12 -4.43 7.87
C ARG A 87 -11.95 -5.62 6.93
N LEU A 88 -12.64 -6.74 7.18
CA LEU A 88 -12.55 -7.94 6.34
C LEU A 88 -13.06 -7.69 4.92
N LEU A 89 -14.16 -6.94 4.77
CA LEU A 89 -14.75 -6.63 3.48
C LEU A 89 -14.00 -5.50 2.74
N GLY A 90 -13.61 -4.45 3.46
CA GLY A 90 -13.02 -3.25 2.88
C GLY A 90 -11.52 -3.34 2.63
N ALA A 91 -10.76 -4.07 3.45
CA ALA A 91 -9.30 -4.11 3.33
C ALA A 91 -8.85 -4.66 1.96
N PRO A 92 -9.38 -5.78 1.43
CA PRO A 92 -8.94 -6.27 0.13
C PRO A 92 -9.18 -5.27 -1.01
N VAL A 93 -10.34 -4.60 -1.00
CA VAL A 93 -10.68 -3.58 -2.00
C VAL A 93 -9.74 -2.37 -1.89
N MET A 94 -9.50 -1.89 -0.67
CA MET A 94 -8.54 -0.80 -0.44
C MET A 94 -7.11 -1.19 -0.84
N LEU A 95 -6.72 -2.44 -0.63
CA LEU A 95 -5.40 -2.93 -1.00
C LEU A 95 -5.23 -3.01 -2.50
N LEU A 96 -6.26 -3.44 -3.24
CA LEU A 96 -6.27 -3.38 -4.70
C LEU A 96 -6.10 -1.96 -5.23
N PHE A 97 -6.67 -0.94 -4.56
CA PHE A 97 -6.43 0.46 -4.91
C PHE A 97 -4.99 0.89 -4.62
N THR A 98 -4.48 0.60 -3.42
CA THR A 98 -3.13 1.05 -3.01
C THR A 98 -2.00 0.33 -3.75
N LEU A 99 -2.18 -0.94 -4.12
CA LEU A 99 -1.15 -1.73 -4.80
C LEU A 99 -0.89 -1.19 -6.20
N ILE A 100 -1.95 -0.96 -6.98
CA ILE A 100 -1.79 -0.52 -8.37
C ILE A 100 -1.10 0.84 -8.50
N GLN A 101 -1.07 1.66 -7.43
CA GLN A 101 -0.42 2.96 -7.43
C GLN A 101 1.12 2.88 -7.49
N HIS A 102 1.72 1.77 -7.05
CA HIS A 102 3.17 1.65 -6.89
C HIS A 102 3.76 0.36 -7.47
N VAL A 103 2.97 -0.72 -7.57
CA VAL A 103 3.45 -1.98 -8.16
C VAL A 103 3.84 -1.75 -9.63
N GLU A 104 4.95 -2.34 -10.05
CA GLU A 104 5.61 -2.12 -11.35
C GLU A 104 6.14 -0.70 -11.62
N MET A 105 6.10 0.20 -10.64
CA MET A 105 6.76 1.51 -10.74
C MET A 105 8.22 1.43 -10.26
N ALA A 106 9.00 2.48 -10.51
CA ALA A 106 10.39 2.51 -10.09
C ALA A 106 10.50 2.61 -8.56
N GLU A 107 11.44 1.86 -7.99
CA GLU A 107 11.78 1.95 -6.57
C GLU A 107 12.94 2.90 -6.36
N ASP A 108 12.98 3.54 -5.18
CA ASP A 108 14.03 4.48 -4.78
C ASP A 108 14.33 5.58 -5.83
N SER A 109 13.34 5.91 -6.67
CA SER A 109 13.46 7.01 -7.63
C SER A 109 13.18 8.35 -6.94
N PRO A 110 14.04 9.38 -7.17
CA PRO A 110 13.77 10.73 -6.71
C PRO A 110 12.57 11.38 -7.43
N SER A 111 12.13 10.81 -8.56
CA SER A 111 10.98 11.30 -9.32
C SER A 111 9.70 10.59 -8.87
N ILE A 112 8.74 11.38 -8.39
CA ILE A 112 7.39 10.89 -8.04
C ILE A 112 6.68 10.30 -9.26
N ILE A 113 6.90 10.89 -10.45
CA ILE A 113 6.29 10.42 -11.69
C ILE A 113 6.77 9.01 -11.99
N GLU A 114 8.04 8.67 -11.74
CA GLU A 114 8.59 7.35 -12.02
C GLU A 114 8.20 6.30 -10.96
N SER A 115 8.01 6.71 -9.70
CA SER A 115 7.77 5.81 -8.56
C SER A 115 6.29 5.58 -8.24
N THR A 116 5.40 6.36 -8.85
CA THR A 116 3.96 6.33 -8.56
C THR A 116 3.15 6.47 -9.85
N ARG A 117 1.88 6.03 -9.84
CA ARG A 117 0.96 6.25 -10.97
C ARG A 117 -0.42 6.73 -10.51
N SER A 118 -1.04 7.55 -11.35
CA SER A 118 -2.47 7.84 -11.32
C SER A 118 -3.22 6.90 -12.27
N PHE A 119 -4.51 6.66 -12.01
CA PHE A 119 -5.35 5.81 -12.85
C PHE A 119 -6.76 6.38 -12.99
N LYS A 120 -7.44 6.06 -14.10
CA LYS A 120 -8.83 6.46 -14.33
C LYS A 120 -9.77 5.69 -13.41
N SER A 121 -10.82 6.33 -12.91
CA SER A 121 -11.81 5.68 -12.05
C SER A 121 -13.20 6.26 -12.32
N ASN A 122 -14.24 5.47 -12.05
CA ASN A 122 -15.63 5.93 -12.15
C ASN A 122 -16.02 6.76 -10.90
N TRP A 123 -17.22 7.34 -10.91
CA TRP A 123 -17.69 8.19 -9.82
C TRP A 123 -17.70 7.47 -8.46
N LEU A 124 -18.09 6.18 -8.43
CA LEU A 124 -18.17 5.39 -7.21
C LEU A 124 -16.78 5.11 -6.64
N GLY A 125 -15.83 4.70 -7.48
CA GLY A 125 -14.44 4.49 -7.08
C GLY A 125 -13.79 5.79 -6.61
N ARG A 126 -14.06 6.91 -7.28
CA ARG A 126 -13.61 8.24 -6.85
C ARG A 126 -14.19 8.65 -5.50
N PHE A 127 -15.45 8.33 -5.25
CA PHE A 127 -16.09 8.60 -3.96
C PHE A 127 -15.48 7.73 -2.84
N LEU A 128 -15.46 6.41 -3.01
CA LEU A 128 -14.98 5.47 -1.99
C LEU A 128 -13.48 5.63 -1.71
N TYR A 129 -12.70 6.00 -2.73
CA TYR A 129 -11.26 6.18 -2.62
C TYR A 129 -10.85 7.65 -2.47
N CYS A 130 -11.80 8.54 -2.20
CA CYS A 130 -11.55 9.96 -1.98
C CYS A 130 -10.68 10.60 -3.08
N ASN A 131 -10.95 10.36 -4.37
CA ASN A 131 -10.12 10.81 -5.50
C ASN A 131 -8.61 10.46 -5.40
N MET A 132 -8.17 9.50 -4.57
CA MET A 132 -6.76 9.06 -4.52
C MET A 132 -6.32 8.29 -5.76
N ASN A 133 -7.20 8.15 -6.77
CA ASN A 133 -6.80 7.72 -8.10
C ASN A 133 -5.92 8.78 -8.81
N TYR A 134 -5.96 10.05 -8.35
CA TYR A 134 -5.03 11.13 -8.69
C TYR A 134 -3.81 11.10 -7.75
N HIS A 135 -3.05 10.00 -7.81
CA HIS A 135 -2.01 9.71 -6.82
C HIS A 135 -0.69 10.44 -7.08
N ILE A 136 -0.31 10.62 -8.36
CA ILE A 136 0.85 11.44 -8.71
C ILE A 136 0.62 12.87 -8.21
N GLU A 137 -0.58 13.41 -8.45
CA GLU A 137 -0.99 14.73 -8.01
C GLU A 137 -0.91 14.88 -6.49
N HIS A 138 -1.39 13.87 -5.75
CA HIS A 138 -1.29 13.83 -4.30
C HIS A 138 0.17 13.89 -3.83
N HIS A 139 1.07 13.10 -4.43
CA HIS A 139 2.48 13.07 -4.02
C HIS A 139 3.26 14.33 -4.40
N ILE A 140 2.93 14.99 -5.52
CA ILE A 140 3.56 16.26 -5.91
C ILE A 140 3.07 17.40 -5.02
N TYR A 141 1.77 17.43 -4.68
CA TYR A 141 1.16 18.49 -3.87
C TYR A 141 0.38 17.93 -2.67
N LEU A 142 1.10 17.36 -1.70
CA LEU A 142 0.53 16.69 -0.51
C LEU A 142 -0.43 17.54 0.32
N ALA A 143 -0.27 18.87 0.29
CA ALA A 143 -1.12 19.81 1.01
C ALA A 143 -2.49 20.03 0.34
N VAL A 144 -2.67 19.62 -0.92
CA VAL A 144 -3.94 19.78 -1.63
C VAL A 144 -4.93 18.73 -1.13
N PRO A 145 -6.10 19.14 -0.65
CA PRO A 145 -7.08 18.21 -0.13
C PRO A 145 -7.67 17.37 -1.27
N PHE A 146 -8.06 16.14 -0.92
CA PHE A 146 -8.45 15.13 -1.88
C PHE A 146 -9.60 15.52 -2.83
N TYR A 147 -10.52 16.36 -2.37
CA TYR A 147 -11.65 16.84 -3.20
C TYR A 147 -11.21 17.81 -4.31
N ASN A 148 -10.04 18.44 -4.18
CA ASN A 148 -9.46 19.35 -5.18
C ASN A 148 -8.46 18.66 -6.13
N LEU A 149 -8.09 17.40 -5.89
CA LEU A 149 -7.18 16.67 -6.79
C LEU A 149 -7.66 16.57 -8.23
N PRO A 150 -8.96 16.41 -8.55
CA PRO A 150 -9.41 16.43 -9.94
C PRO A 150 -9.12 17.76 -10.65
N LYS A 151 -9.24 18.88 -9.93
CA LYS A 151 -8.90 20.21 -10.45
C LYS A 151 -7.40 20.36 -10.65
N LEU A 152 -6.61 19.86 -9.70
CA LEU A 152 -5.14 19.85 -9.82
C LEU A 152 -4.68 18.99 -11.00
N GLY A 153 -5.25 17.80 -11.18
CA GLY A 153 -4.94 16.91 -12.31
C GLY A 153 -5.23 17.56 -13.66
N ALA A 154 -6.31 18.37 -13.75
CA ALA A 154 -6.59 19.14 -14.96
C ALA A 154 -5.55 20.26 -15.22
N LEU A 155 -5.05 20.92 -14.16
CA LEU A 155 -4.03 21.97 -14.26
C LEU A 155 -2.64 21.43 -14.61
N LEU A 156 -2.36 20.17 -14.28
CA LEU A 156 -1.08 19.51 -14.53
C LEU A 156 -1.12 18.54 -15.71
N ALA A 157 -2.22 18.49 -16.46
CA ALA A 157 -2.46 17.43 -17.47
C ALA A 157 -1.36 17.36 -18.54
N ASP A 158 -0.74 18.49 -18.87
CA ASP A 158 0.34 18.63 -19.84
C ASP A 158 1.73 18.24 -19.29
N GLN A 159 1.85 18.10 -17.97
CA GLN A 159 3.10 17.80 -17.25
C GLN A 159 3.16 16.37 -16.72
N LEU A 160 2.03 15.66 -16.72
CA LEU A 160 1.91 14.32 -16.15
C LEU A 160 1.73 13.27 -17.25
N PRO A 161 2.20 12.02 -17.02
CA PRO A 161 1.88 10.93 -17.91
C PRO A 161 0.37 10.65 -17.90
N GLU A 162 -0.14 10.13 -19.01
CA GLU A 162 -1.53 9.67 -19.10
C GLU A 162 -1.86 8.69 -17.96
N PRO A 163 -2.98 8.90 -17.23
CA PRO A 163 -3.39 7.99 -16.18
C PRO A 163 -3.68 6.59 -16.71
N ASP A 164 -3.26 5.60 -15.92
CA ASP A 164 -3.45 4.18 -16.22
C ASP A 164 -4.94 3.81 -16.42
N PRO A 165 -5.22 2.74 -17.18
CA PRO A 165 -6.56 2.42 -17.64
C PRO A 165 -7.40 1.78 -16.53
N GLY A 166 -8.19 2.58 -15.81
CA GLY A 166 -9.30 2.07 -15.00
C GLY A 166 -8.88 1.23 -13.77
N PHE A 167 -9.62 1.31 -12.66
CA PHE A 167 -9.36 0.43 -11.51
C PHE A 167 -9.25 -1.06 -11.89
N TRP A 168 -10.23 -1.58 -12.65
CA TRP A 168 -10.31 -3.00 -12.99
C TRP A 168 -9.23 -3.45 -13.97
N ARG A 169 -9.02 -2.69 -15.05
CA ARG A 169 -8.06 -3.07 -16.08
C ARG A 169 -6.62 -2.92 -15.59
N THR A 170 -6.31 -1.92 -14.77
CA THR A 170 -5.00 -1.83 -14.11
C THR A 170 -4.76 -3.01 -13.18
N ASN A 171 -5.72 -3.37 -12.32
CA ASN A 171 -5.59 -4.55 -11.44
C ASN A 171 -5.43 -5.85 -12.24
N TRP A 172 -6.18 -6.02 -13.33
CA TRP A 172 -6.06 -7.20 -14.20
C TRP A 172 -4.68 -7.31 -14.85
N GLN A 173 -4.13 -6.18 -15.33
CA GLN A 173 -2.79 -6.15 -15.90
C GLN A 173 -1.74 -6.49 -14.84
N VAL A 174 -1.81 -5.89 -13.65
CA VAL A 174 -0.91 -6.25 -12.54
C VAL A 174 -1.02 -7.74 -12.19
N LEU A 175 -2.23 -8.29 -12.08
CA LEU A 175 -2.44 -9.72 -11.82
C LEU A 175 -1.80 -10.60 -12.91
N SER A 176 -2.00 -10.25 -14.18
CA SER A 176 -1.39 -10.95 -15.32
C SER A 176 0.15 -10.89 -15.27
N VAL A 177 0.72 -9.73 -14.93
CA VAL A 177 2.15 -9.52 -14.79
C VAL A 177 2.74 -10.42 -13.69
N VAL A 178 2.15 -10.40 -12.48
CA VAL A 178 2.69 -11.18 -11.35
C VAL A 178 2.52 -12.70 -11.55
N ILE A 179 1.46 -13.15 -12.23
CA ILE A 179 1.28 -14.57 -12.61
C ILE A 179 2.33 -14.97 -13.66
N ARG A 180 2.46 -14.19 -14.74
CA ARG A 180 3.46 -14.48 -15.78
C ARG A 180 4.87 -14.50 -15.22
N ARG A 181 5.20 -13.56 -14.34
CA ARG A 181 6.49 -13.50 -13.62
C ARG A 181 6.72 -14.74 -12.76
N SER A 182 5.74 -15.19 -11.98
CA SER A 182 5.84 -16.44 -11.20
C SER A 182 6.09 -17.67 -12.07
N LEU A 183 5.57 -17.68 -13.29
CA LEU A 183 5.75 -18.76 -14.27
C LEU A 183 7.04 -18.61 -15.09
N GLY A 184 7.84 -17.57 -14.85
CA GLY A 184 9.05 -17.28 -15.60
C GLY A 184 8.82 -16.84 -17.05
N ARG A 185 7.65 -16.27 -17.34
CA ARG A 185 7.27 -15.74 -18.66
C ARG A 185 7.53 -14.23 -18.73
N ASN A 186 7.48 -13.67 -19.95
CA ASN A 186 7.56 -12.22 -20.15
C ASN A 186 6.47 -11.50 -19.33
N SER A 187 6.90 -10.57 -18.47
CA SER A 187 6.04 -9.80 -17.57
C SER A 187 5.73 -8.39 -18.08
N GLU A 188 6.00 -8.10 -19.34
CA GLU A 188 5.60 -6.85 -20.00
C GLU A 188 4.07 -6.75 -20.09
N ALA A 189 3.55 -5.62 -19.64
CA ALA A 189 2.14 -5.31 -19.57
C ALA A 189 1.68 -4.58 -20.83
N ALA A 190 0.43 -4.84 -21.24
CA ALA A 190 -0.05 -4.33 -22.51
C ALA A 190 -0.51 -2.87 -22.46
N SER A 191 -0.90 -2.36 -21.28
CA SER A 191 -1.59 -1.07 -21.20
C SER A 191 -1.36 -0.29 -19.91
N ILE A 192 -0.49 -0.76 -19.02
CA ILE A 192 -0.14 -0.05 -17.78
C ILE A 192 1.32 0.38 -17.88
N ARG A 193 1.66 1.53 -17.29
CA ARG A 193 3.06 1.95 -17.24
C ARG A 193 3.90 0.96 -16.41
N GLN A 194 5.12 0.68 -16.81
CA GLN A 194 6.06 -0.13 -16.03
C GLN A 194 7.43 0.49 -16.06
N ALA A 195 8.14 0.44 -14.94
CA ALA A 195 9.55 0.75 -14.91
C ALA A 195 10.33 -0.31 -15.72
N PRO A 196 11.32 0.07 -16.54
CA PRO A 196 12.03 -0.89 -17.41
C PRO A 196 12.65 -2.07 -16.65
N HIS A 197 13.18 -1.84 -15.45
CA HIS A 197 13.80 -2.88 -14.62
C HIS A 197 12.78 -3.83 -13.96
N MET A 198 11.49 -3.50 -13.96
CA MET A 198 10.42 -4.39 -13.49
C MET A 198 9.98 -5.40 -14.56
N ILE A 199 10.34 -5.18 -15.83
CA ILE A 199 10.01 -6.09 -16.93
C ILE A 199 11.00 -7.25 -16.95
N THR A 200 10.50 -8.45 -16.71
CA THR A 200 11.32 -9.66 -16.58
C THR A 200 11.08 -10.61 -17.75
N ARG A 201 12.18 -11.15 -18.30
CA ARG A 201 12.18 -12.17 -19.36
C ARG A 201 12.80 -13.46 -18.80
N GLY A 202 11.99 -14.28 -18.12
CA GLY A 202 12.46 -15.52 -17.49
C GLY A 202 12.03 -15.65 -16.03
N LYS A 203 12.51 -16.70 -15.35
CA LYS A 203 12.26 -16.90 -13.91
C LYS A 203 13.00 -15.85 -13.09
N VAL A 204 12.32 -15.27 -12.11
CA VAL A 204 12.88 -14.29 -11.19
C VAL A 204 13.12 -14.95 -9.83
N GLY A 205 14.33 -14.82 -9.30
CA GLY A 205 14.66 -15.24 -7.94
C GLY A 205 14.15 -14.24 -6.90
N LYS A 206 14.11 -14.62 -5.63
CA LYS A 206 13.93 -13.63 -4.54
C LYS A 206 15.16 -12.71 -4.53
N ILE A 207 14.97 -11.43 -4.78
CA ILE A 207 16.07 -10.45 -4.84
C ILE A 207 16.66 -10.16 -3.45
N SER A 208 15.93 -10.42 -2.36
CA SER A 208 16.56 -10.48 -1.04
C SER A 208 15.83 -11.38 -0.05
N GLY A 209 16.63 -12.11 0.75
CA GLY A 209 16.25 -12.65 2.05
C GLY A 209 16.48 -11.63 3.18
N ALA A 210 16.74 -10.36 2.84
CA ALA A 210 16.76 -9.25 3.77
C ALA A 210 15.32 -8.97 4.16
N THR A 211 14.84 -9.86 5.01
CA THR A 211 13.83 -9.65 6.00
C THR A 211 13.49 -8.16 6.18
N MET A 212 12.37 -7.76 5.60
CA MET A 212 11.44 -6.89 6.31
C MET A 212 10.89 -7.62 7.55
N LEU A 213 11.78 -8.17 8.38
CA LEU A 213 11.47 -8.76 9.69
C LEU A 213 11.91 -7.79 10.77
#